data_AF-A0A957J0F7-F1
#
_entry.id   AF-A0A957J0F7-F1
#
_cell.length_a   1.000
_cell.length_b   1.000
_cell.length_c   1.000
_cell.angle_alpha   90.00
_cell.angle_beta   90.00
_cell.angle_gamma   90.00
#
_symmetry.space_group_name_H-M   'P 1'
#
loop_
_entity.id
_entity.type
_entity.pdbx_description
1 polymer ?
#
loop_
_entity_poly.entity_id
_entity_poly.type
_entity_poly.pdbx_seq_one_letter_code
_entity_poly.pdbx_strand_id
1 'polypeptide(L)'
;MLQFLQSMLSVQTPPRRQVSGVTNAGGQSLPTFAEYDPAEVPLTKVAHPDGRFSYYPPVDKWDDWIEYDGKSWPRKVARRYMLIPTVCFNCESACGL
;
A
#
# COMPACT_ATOMS: atom_id res chain seq x y z
N MET A 1 -21.85 3.84 38.68
CA MET A 1 -22.00 4.80 37.56
C MET A 1 -20.68 5.22 36.93
N LEU A 2 -19.55 5.34 37.66
CA LEU A 2 -18.24 5.71 37.10
C LEU A 2 -17.56 4.65 36.20
N GLN A 3 -17.84 3.35 36.39
CA GLN A 3 -17.17 2.27 35.64
C GLN A 3 -17.63 2.12 34.19
N PHE A 4 -18.85 2.53 33.86
CA PHE A 4 -19.40 2.45 32.49
C PHE A 4 -18.76 3.47 31.54
N LEU A 5 -18.34 4.63 32.06
CA LEU A 5 -17.64 5.66 31.29
C LEU A 5 -16.21 5.25 30.89
N GLN A 6 -15.53 4.42 31.69
CA GLN A 6 -14.20 3.90 31.31
C GLN A 6 -14.26 2.87 30.17
N SER A 7 -15.33 2.08 30.09
CA SER A 7 -15.49 1.07 29.01
C SER A 7 -15.83 1.69 27.66
N MET A 8 -16.52 2.84 27.63
CA MET A 8 -16.90 3.54 26.40
C MET A 8 -15.73 4.35 25.78
N LEU A 9 -14.68 4.64 26.57
CA LEU A 9 -13.50 5.40 26.15
C LEU A 9 -12.27 4.53 25.83
N SER A 10 -12.39 3.20 25.87
CA SER A 10 -11.26 2.30 25.65
C SER A 10 -11.06 1.98 24.16
N VAL A 11 -10.89 3.00 23.32
CA VAL A 11 -9.97 2.84 22.17
C VAL A 11 -8.58 3.02 22.75
N GLN A 12 -8.11 2.01 23.48
CA GLN A 12 -6.72 1.98 23.93
C GLN A 12 -5.86 1.84 22.68
N THR A 13 -5.18 2.92 22.29
CA THR A 13 -4.12 2.85 21.29
C THR A 13 -3.12 1.80 21.77
N PRO A 14 -2.83 0.74 20.99
CA PRO A 14 -1.86 -0.25 21.40
C PRO A 14 -0.53 0.45 21.73
N PRO A 15 0.21 -0.03 22.76
CA PRO A 15 1.45 0.61 23.17
C PRO A 15 2.39 0.72 21.97
N ARG A 16 2.82 1.95 21.69
CA ARG A 16 3.69 2.25 20.56
C ARG A 16 4.98 1.44 20.73
N ARG A 17 5.27 0.55 19.78
CA ARG A 17 6.51 -0.22 19.76
C ARG A 17 7.69 0.75 19.86
N GLN A 18 8.51 0.65 20.89
CA GLN A 18 9.75 1.41 20.97
C GLN A 18 10.68 0.93 19.86
N VAL A 19 11.20 1.87 19.09
CA VAL A 19 12.07 1.58 17.94
C VAL A 19 13.43 2.20 18.21
N SER A 20 14.49 1.40 18.12
CA SER A 20 15.87 1.86 18.13
C SER A 20 16.35 2.08 16.68
N GLY A 21 16.86 3.27 16.36
CA GLY A 21 17.46 3.57 15.05
C GLY A 21 16.80 4.74 14.32
N VAL A 22 16.95 4.77 12.98
CA VAL A 22 16.37 5.81 12.13
C VAL A 22 14.84 5.69 12.13
N THR A 23 14.17 6.83 12.32
CA THR A 23 12.71 6.92 12.36
C THR A 23 12.19 7.92 11.32
N ASN A 24 10.91 7.85 10.98
CA ASN A 24 10.26 8.92 10.22
C ASN A 24 10.07 10.18 11.10
N ALA A 25 9.58 11.29 10.53
CA ALA A 25 9.32 12.52 11.28
C ALA A 25 8.35 12.33 12.47
N GLY A 26 7.56 11.26 12.48
CA GLY A 26 6.66 10.88 13.56
C GLY A 26 7.29 10.01 14.65
N GLY A 27 8.57 9.65 14.58
CA GLY A 27 9.23 8.76 15.54
C GLY A 27 8.77 7.30 15.44
N GLN A 28 8.16 6.90 14.33
CA GLN A 28 7.86 5.50 14.03
C GLN A 28 9.04 4.85 13.31
N SER A 29 9.16 3.53 13.46
CA SER A 29 10.08 2.72 12.65
C SER A 29 9.85 3.02 11.19
N LEU A 30 10.93 3.07 10.43
CA LEU A 30 10.83 2.98 8.99
C LEU A 30 10.06 1.68 8.64
N PRO A 31 9.17 1.72 7.64
CA PRO A 31 8.44 0.53 7.22
C PRO A 31 9.43 -0.58 6.89
N THR A 32 9.22 -1.74 7.50
CA THR A 32 9.93 -2.95 7.09
C THR A 32 9.19 -3.52 5.92
N PHE A 33 9.96 -3.93 4.94
CA PHE A 33 9.48 -4.26 3.64
C PHE A 33 9.60 -5.78 3.46
N ALA A 34 8.54 -6.50 3.04
CA ALA A 34 8.66 -7.90 2.63
C ALA A 34 9.65 -8.05 1.45
N GLU A 35 9.95 -9.27 1.01
CA GLU A 35 10.75 -9.47 -0.20
C GLU A 35 10.11 -10.62 -0.97
N TYR A 36 9.75 -10.37 -2.24
CA TYR A 36 9.16 -11.36 -3.14
C TYR A 36 9.49 -11.01 -4.60
N ASP A 37 9.52 -12.00 -5.50
CA ASP A 37 9.64 -11.76 -6.94
C ASP A 37 8.28 -11.28 -7.50
N PRO A 38 8.20 -10.09 -8.13
CA PRO A 38 6.96 -9.61 -8.75
C PRO A 38 6.30 -10.61 -9.71
N ALA A 39 7.08 -11.49 -10.33
CA ALA A 39 6.56 -12.49 -11.28
C ALA A 39 5.71 -13.58 -10.61
N GLU A 40 5.81 -13.77 -9.30
CA GLU A 40 5.10 -14.81 -8.56
C GLU A 40 3.71 -14.37 -8.08
N VAL A 41 3.40 -13.07 -8.11
CA VAL A 41 2.13 -12.57 -7.60
C VAL A 41 1.05 -12.64 -8.69
N PRO A 42 -0.05 -13.38 -8.46
CA PRO A 42 -1.15 -13.43 -9.42
C PRO A 42 -1.86 -12.07 -9.48
N LEU A 43 -1.88 -11.48 -10.68
CA LEU A 43 -2.59 -10.22 -10.91
C LEU A 43 -4.09 -10.44 -11.02
N THR A 44 -4.86 -9.48 -10.53
CA THR A 44 -6.31 -9.43 -10.70
C THR A 44 -6.61 -9.17 -12.18
N LYS A 45 -7.17 -10.18 -12.85
CA LYS A 45 -7.55 -10.10 -14.27
C LYS A 45 -8.98 -9.59 -14.41
N VAL A 46 -9.17 -8.53 -15.18
CA VAL A 46 -10.48 -7.94 -15.50
C VAL A 46 -10.73 -8.06 -17.00
N ALA A 47 -11.86 -8.67 -17.37
CA ALA A 47 -12.35 -8.74 -18.74
C ALA A 47 -13.33 -7.59 -18.99
N HIS A 48 -13.05 -6.75 -19.97
CA HIS A 48 -13.89 -5.61 -20.32
C HIS A 48 -14.94 -6.02 -21.37
N PRO A 49 -16.13 -5.37 -21.40
CA PRO A 49 -17.18 -5.67 -22.38
C PRO A 49 -16.78 -5.48 -23.85
N ASP A 50 -15.75 -4.67 -24.09
CA ASP A 50 -15.18 -4.41 -25.43
C ASP A 50 -14.12 -5.44 -25.87
N GLY A 51 -13.90 -6.48 -25.06
CA GLY A 51 -12.95 -7.56 -25.34
C GLY A 51 -11.52 -7.31 -24.83
N ARG A 52 -11.24 -6.16 -24.22
CA ARG A 52 -9.92 -5.91 -23.61
C ARG A 52 -9.74 -6.68 -22.30
N PHE A 53 -8.48 -6.96 -21.95
CA PHE A 53 -8.10 -7.44 -20.63
C PHE A 53 -7.20 -6.44 -19.94
N SER A 54 -7.44 -6.21 -18.65
CA SER A 54 -6.55 -5.46 -17.77
C SER A 54 -6.11 -6.34 -16.61
N TYR A 55 -4.89 -6.10 -16.15
CA TYR A 55 -4.28 -6.80 -15.02
C TYR A 55 -3.89 -5.77 -13.97
N TYR A 56 -4.37 -5.94 -12.76
CA TYR A 56 -4.15 -5.02 -11.66
C TYR A 56 -3.49 -5.73 -10.48
N PRO A 57 -2.65 -5.03 -9.71
CA PRO A 57 -2.18 -5.53 -8.42
C PRO A 57 -3.38 -5.90 -7.53
N PRO A 58 -3.37 -7.08 -6.89
CA PRO A 58 -4.43 -7.47 -5.96
C PRO A 58 -4.43 -6.55 -4.73
N VAL A 59 -5.61 -6.18 -4.25
CA VAL A 59 -5.80 -5.10 -3.25
C VAL A 59 -5.10 -5.40 -1.92
N ASP A 60 -5.05 -6.68 -1.52
CA ASP A 60 -4.35 -7.13 -0.31
C ASP A 60 -2.82 -6.93 -0.37
N LYS A 61 -2.27 -6.60 -1.55
CA LYS A 61 -0.85 -6.30 -1.76
C LYS A 61 -0.56 -4.81 -1.95
N TRP A 62 -1.56 -3.93 -1.89
CA TRP A 62 -1.33 -2.51 -2.17
C TRP A 62 -0.47 -1.80 -1.14
N ASP A 63 -0.58 -2.17 0.13
CA ASP A 63 0.30 -1.64 1.18
C ASP A 63 1.76 -2.02 0.97
N ASP A 64 1.99 -3.07 0.17
CA ASP A 64 3.30 -3.62 -0.07
C ASP A 64 3.48 -4.23 -1.48
N TRP A 65 3.61 -3.37 -2.47
CA TRP A 65 3.74 -3.74 -3.87
C TRP A 65 5.19 -3.69 -4.36
N ILE A 66 5.69 -4.79 -4.95
CA ILE A 66 6.96 -4.83 -5.67
C ILE A 66 6.69 -4.95 -7.18
N GLU A 67 7.37 -4.12 -7.98
CA GLU A 67 7.34 -4.16 -9.45
C GLU A 67 8.73 -3.88 -10.06
N TYR A 68 8.97 -4.37 -11.28
CA TYR A 68 10.19 -4.07 -12.02
C TYR A 68 10.21 -2.62 -12.55
N ASP A 69 11.33 -1.94 -12.35
CA ASP A 69 11.59 -0.61 -12.88
C ASP A 69 11.73 -0.63 -14.41
N GLY A 70 10.72 -0.11 -15.11
CA GLY A 70 10.70 -0.03 -16.56
C GLY A 70 11.87 0.77 -17.15
N LYS A 71 12.43 1.75 -16.42
CA LYS A 71 13.61 2.52 -16.89
C LYS A 71 14.90 1.72 -16.82
N SER A 72 14.91 0.63 -16.06
CA SER A 72 16.07 -0.22 -15.84
C SER A 72 16.07 -1.48 -16.71
N TRP A 73 15.16 -1.60 -17.68
CA TRP A 73 15.15 -2.73 -18.62
C TRP A 73 16.46 -2.80 -19.41
N PRO A 74 17.07 -3.99 -19.61
CA PRO A 74 16.60 -5.35 -19.28
C PRO A 74 17.10 -5.89 -17.93
N ARG A 75 17.70 -5.06 -17.08
CA ARG A 75 18.33 -5.49 -15.82
C ARG A 75 17.35 -6.03 -14.77
N LYS A 76 16.03 -5.87 -14.99
CA LYS A 76 14.96 -6.31 -14.08
C LYS A 76 15.18 -5.87 -12.63
N VAL A 77 15.31 -4.56 -12.43
CA VAL A 77 15.49 -3.99 -11.09
C VAL A 77 14.15 -3.93 -10.38
N ALA A 78 13.95 -4.74 -9.34
CA ALA A 78 12.74 -4.68 -8.52
C ALA A 78 12.72 -3.42 -7.64
N ARG A 79 11.56 -2.78 -7.56
CA ARG A 79 11.28 -1.61 -6.73
C ARG A 79 10.02 -1.84 -5.94
N ARG A 80 9.90 -1.13 -4.84
CA ARG A 80 8.92 -1.43 -3.81
C ARG A 80 8.21 -0.17 -3.36
N TYR A 81 6.89 -0.25 -3.31
CA TYR A 81 6.01 0.90 -3.17
C TYR A 81 4.79 0.52 -2.33
N MET A 82 4.14 1.55 -1.80
CA MET A 82 2.75 1.47 -1.37
C MET A 82 1.89 2.10 -2.47
N LEU A 83 0.88 1.36 -2.94
CA LEU A 83 -0.07 1.85 -3.92
C LEU A 83 -1.19 2.59 -3.20
N ILE A 84 -1.24 3.91 -3.38
CA ILE A 84 -2.29 4.75 -2.82
C ILE A 84 -3.27 5.08 -3.96
N PRO A 85 -4.53 4.63 -3.90
CA PRO A 85 -5.53 5.03 -4.88
C PRO A 85 -5.82 6.52 -4.71
N THR A 86 -5.44 7.32 -5.71
CA THR A 86 -5.67 8.76 -5.69
C THR A 86 -6.54 9.19 -6.85
N VAL A 87 -7.24 10.32 -6.67
CA VAL A 87 -8.11 10.92 -7.67
C VAL A 87 -7.64 12.35 -7.97
N CYS A 88 -7.49 12.66 -9.26
CA CYS A 88 -7.15 13.99 -9.74
C CYS A 88 -8.41 14.86 -9.83
N PHE A 89 -8.41 15.99 -9.13
CA PHE A 89 -9.49 16.98 -9.15
C PHE A 89 -9.19 18.21 -10.01
N ASN A 90 -8.06 18.25 -10.73
CA ASN A 90 -7.65 19.47 -11.46
C ASN A 90 -8.57 19.83 -12.63
N CYS A 91 -9.11 18.84 -13.34
CA CYS A 91 -9.99 19.04 -14.51
C CYS A 91 -11.44 18.58 -14.25
N GLU A 92 -11.81 18.28 -13.01
CA GLU A 92 -13.12 17.70 -12.61
C GLU A 92 -13.46 16.34 -13.26
N SER A 93 -12.56 15.75 -14.05
CA SER A 93 -12.75 14.46 -14.71
C SER A 93 -12.62 13.25 -13.77
N ALA A 94 -12.12 13.47 -12.55
CA ALA A 94 -11.90 12.44 -11.53
C ALA A 94 -11.06 11.25 -12.00
N CYS A 95 -10.05 11.50 -12.84
CA CYS A 95 -9.13 10.46 -13.31
C CYS A 95 -8.21 9.99 -12.17
N GLY A 96 -7.83 8.71 -12.19
CA GLY A 96 -6.82 8.17 -11.26
C GLY A 96 -5.42 8.75 -11.53
N LEU A 97 -4.66 8.97 -10.46
CA LEU A 97 -3.25 9.42 -10.45
C LEU A 97 -2.33 8.28 -10.02
#